data_AF-A0A0I9SS67-F1
#
_entry.id   AF-A0A0I9SS67-F1
#
_cell.length_a   1.000
_cell.length_b   1.000
_cell.length_c   1.000
_cell.angle_alpha   90.00
_cell.angle_beta   90.00
_cell.angle_gamma   90.00
#
_symmetry.space_group_name_H-M   'P 1'
#
loop_
_entity.id
_entity.type
_entity.pdbx_description
1 polymer ?
#
loop_
_entity_poly.entity_id
_entity_poly.type
_entity_poly.pdbx_seq_one_letter_code
_entity_poly.pdbx_strand_id
1 'polypeptide(L)'
;MRRIIENYFKILGKYGDDDLIAMFDTHEDREVCRSLVAWINDGSHCMPDDLFIQAHGAEVQVYRKVFKKIFQLTNHEGHYEMMTR
;
A
#
# COMPACT_ATOMS: atom_id res chain seq x y z
N MET A 1 1.12 -6.66 -0.76
CA MET A 1 0.45 -5.34 -0.89
C MET A 1 -0.40 -5.27 -2.15
N ARG A 2 0.18 -5.39 -3.36
CA ARG A 2 -0.53 -5.40 -4.66
C ARG A 2 -1.89 -6.13 -4.68
N ARG A 3 -1.89 -7.45 -4.47
CA ARG A 3 -3.12 -8.26 -4.50
C ARG A 3 -4.21 -7.78 -3.53
N ILE A 4 -3.83 -7.20 -2.40
CA ILE A 4 -4.77 -6.75 -1.38
C ILE A 4 -5.32 -5.36 -1.75
N ILE A 5 -4.47 -4.43 -2.18
CA ILE A 5 -4.95 -3.15 -2.72
C ILE A 5 -5.91 -3.39 -3.89
N GLU A 6 -5.51 -4.20 -4.86
CA GLU A 6 -6.31 -4.47 -6.05
C GLU A 6 -7.60 -5.25 -5.75
N ASN A 7 -7.51 -6.43 -5.12
CA ASN A 7 -8.70 -7.26 -4.97
C ASN A 7 -9.58 -6.82 -3.82
N TYR A 8 -8.99 -6.48 -2.66
CA TYR A 8 -9.77 -6.19 -1.47
C TYR A 8 -10.28 -4.75 -1.44
N PHE A 9 -9.40 -3.77 -1.70
CA PHE A 9 -9.83 -2.37 -1.67
C PHE A 9 -10.48 -1.93 -2.99
N LYS A 10 -9.88 -2.19 -4.16
CA LYS A 10 -10.46 -1.74 -5.43
C LYS A 10 -11.65 -2.58 -5.87
N ILE A 11 -11.49 -3.90 -6.03
CA ILE A 11 -12.54 -4.75 -6.61
C ILE A 11 -13.69 -4.98 -5.62
N LEU A 12 -13.38 -5.43 -4.40
CA LEU A 12 -14.41 -5.74 -3.40
C LEU A 12 -14.91 -4.46 -2.68
N GLY A 13 -13.98 -3.62 -2.24
CA GLY A 13 -14.28 -2.38 -1.52
C GLY A 13 -14.75 -1.22 -2.40
N LYS A 14 -14.61 -1.33 -3.73
CA LYS A 14 -14.99 -0.30 -4.72
C LYS A 14 -14.29 1.05 -4.53
N TYR A 15 -13.09 1.05 -3.93
CA TYR A 15 -12.27 2.25 -3.81
C TYR A 15 -11.50 2.52 -5.12
N GLY A 16 -11.52 3.77 -5.58
CA GLY A 16 -10.60 4.28 -6.58
C GLY A 16 -9.23 4.64 -5.98
N ASP A 17 -8.23 4.82 -6.85
CA ASP A 17 -6.90 5.22 -6.43
C ASP A 17 -6.91 6.59 -5.72
N ASP A 18 -7.63 7.56 -6.28
CA ASP A 18 -7.77 8.88 -5.68
C ASP A 18 -8.57 8.85 -4.36
N ASP A 19 -9.53 7.93 -4.19
CA ASP A 19 -10.26 7.78 -2.93
C ASP A 19 -9.31 7.33 -1.81
N LEU A 20 -8.46 6.34 -2.09
CA LEU A 20 -7.47 5.85 -1.13
C LEU A 20 -6.45 6.94 -0.77
N ILE A 21 -6.00 7.72 -1.74
CA ILE A 21 -5.04 8.81 -1.53
C ILE A 21 -5.71 9.95 -0.75
N ALA A 22 -6.95 10.35 -1.09
CA ALA A 22 -7.64 11.47 -0.48
C ALA A 22 -7.96 11.26 1.02
N MET A 23 -7.99 10.01 1.49
CA MET A 23 -8.19 9.71 2.91
C MET A 23 -7.01 10.12 3.81
N PHE A 24 -5.85 10.45 3.25
CA PHE A 24 -4.69 10.88 4.03
C PHE A 24 -4.67 12.39 4.25
N ASP A 25 -4.60 12.83 5.52
CA ASP A 25 -4.55 14.25 5.88
C ASP A 25 -3.27 14.94 5.38
N THR A 26 -2.11 14.32 5.62
CA THR A 26 -0.81 14.95 5.33
C THR A 26 -0.44 14.84 3.86
N HIS A 27 0.18 15.90 3.32
CA HIS A 27 0.70 15.87 1.95
C HIS A 27 1.77 14.78 1.76
N GLU A 28 2.63 14.59 2.77
CA GLU A 28 3.66 13.54 2.75
C GLU A 28 3.05 12.14 2.61
N ASP A 29 2.09 11.77 3.46
CA ASP A 29 1.47 10.45 3.38
C ASP A 29 0.70 10.27 2.06
N ARG A 30 0.07 11.33 1.54
CA ARG A 30 -0.60 11.30 0.23
C ARG A 30 0.35 10.97 -0.91
N GLU A 31 1.51 11.62 -0.94
CA GLU A 31 2.52 11.38 -1.98
C GLU A 31 3.11 9.98 -1.88
N VAL A 32 3.35 9.48 -0.66
CA VAL A 32 3.78 8.10 -0.45
C VAL A 32 2.70 7.10 -0.88
N CYS A 33 1.43 7.36 -0.59
CA CYS A 33 0.31 6.52 -1.03
C CYS A 33 0.18 6.52 -2.56
N ARG A 34 0.31 7.68 -3.20
CA ARG A 34 0.33 7.82 -4.66
C ARG A 34 1.47 7.00 -5.26
N SER A 35 2.68 7.09 -4.69
CA SER A 35 3.83 6.32 -5.11
C SER A 35 3.61 4.80 -4.96
N LEU A 36 3.05 4.36 -3.82
CA LEU A 36 2.71 2.96 -3.58
C LEU A 36 1.71 2.42 -4.61
N VAL A 37 0.64 3.17 -4.89
CA VAL A 37 -0.41 2.79 -5.85
C VAL A 37 0.16 2.72 -7.26
N ALA A 38 0.97 3.71 -7.66
CA ALA A 38 1.66 3.70 -8.95
C ALA A 38 2.59 2.48 -9.09
N TRP A 39 3.41 2.19 -8.08
CA TRP A 39 4.29 1.02 -8.05
C TRP A 39 3.53 -0.31 -8.18
N ILE A 40 2.35 -0.40 -7.56
CA ILE A 40 1.46 -1.56 -7.67
C ILE A 40 0.85 -1.68 -9.08
N ASN A 41 0.43 -0.57 -9.68
CA ASN A 41 -0.25 -0.52 -10.97
C ASN A 41 0.70 -0.78 -12.16
N ASP A 42 1.91 -0.22 -12.13
CA ASP A 42 2.93 -0.39 -13.19
C ASP A 42 3.36 -1.85 -13.39
N GLY A 43 3.05 -2.71 -12.42
CA GLY A 43 3.49 -4.08 -12.40
C GLY A 43 4.96 -4.14 -12.07
N SER A 44 5.22 -4.47 -10.81
CA SER A 44 6.54 -4.67 -10.19
C SER A 44 7.40 -5.79 -10.84
N HIS A 45 7.40 -5.91 -12.17
CA HIS A 45 8.10 -6.91 -12.97
C HIS A 45 9.61 -6.70 -13.04
N CYS A 46 10.15 -5.66 -12.41
CA CYS A 46 11.57 -5.52 -12.20
C CYS A 46 11.97 -6.10 -10.84
N MET A 47 12.52 -7.32 -10.92
CA MET A 47 13.66 -7.82 -10.15
C MET A 47 13.38 -8.99 -9.18
N PRO A 48 14.19 -10.07 -9.24
CA PRO A 48 14.04 -11.27 -8.41
C PRO A 48 14.36 -10.98 -6.92
N ASP A 49 13.66 -11.70 -6.05
CA ASP A 49 13.62 -11.57 -4.58
C ASP A 49 15.03 -11.63 -3.91
N ASP A 50 16.01 -12.27 -4.55
CA ASP A 50 17.33 -12.57 -3.97
C ASP A 50 18.37 -11.44 -3.99
N LEU A 51 18.25 -10.40 -4.82
CA LEU A 51 19.35 -9.42 -5.03
C LEU A 51 19.16 -8.07 -4.32
N PHE A 52 18.09 -7.88 -3.53
CA PHE A 52 17.62 -6.56 -3.09
C PHE A 52 17.59 -6.35 -1.56
N ILE A 53 18.45 -7.01 -0.79
CA ILE A 53 18.35 -6.96 0.69
C ILE A 53 18.90 -5.67 1.32
N GLN A 54 19.72 -4.86 0.62
CA GLN A 54 20.47 -3.78 1.29
C GLN A 54 20.05 -2.32 0.97
N ALA A 55 19.35 -2.03 -0.14
CA ALA A 55 19.04 -0.65 -0.54
C ALA A 55 17.59 -0.17 -0.23
N HIS A 56 16.60 -1.07 -0.16
CA HIS A 56 15.17 -0.73 -0.03
C HIS A 56 14.57 -0.89 1.39
N GLY A 57 15.37 -1.19 2.41
CA GLY A 57 14.85 -1.43 3.76
C GLY A 57 14.02 -0.25 4.32
N ALA A 58 14.40 0.98 3.98
CA ALA A 58 13.65 2.18 4.38
C ALA A 58 12.37 2.39 3.54
N GLU A 59 12.45 2.26 2.21
CA GLU A 59 11.31 2.47 1.30
C GLU A 59 10.22 1.40 1.49
N VAL A 60 10.61 0.14 1.69
CA VAL A 60 9.67 -0.93 2.03
C VAL A 60 8.97 -0.66 3.37
N GLN A 61 9.66 -0.09 4.35
CA GLN A 61 9.04 0.28 5.63
C GLN A 61 8.08 1.47 5.49
N VAL A 62 8.43 2.47 4.69
CA VAL A 62 7.57 3.61 4.38
C VAL A 62 6.28 3.15 3.70
N TYR A 63 6.38 2.27 2.68
CA TYR A 63 5.20 1.69 2.05
C TYR A 63 4.40 0.79 2.97
N ARG A 64 5.03 -0.01 3.84
CA ARG A 64 4.32 -0.80 4.86
C ARG A 64 3.51 0.08 5.82
N LYS A 65 4.07 1.22 6.23
CA LYS A 65 3.39 2.18 7.12
C LYS A 65 2.13 2.74 6.47
N VAL A 66 2.23 3.20 5.22
CA VAL A 66 1.09 3.74 4.47
C VAL A 66 0.08 2.63 4.14
N PHE A 67 0.55 1.44 3.77
CA PHE A 67 -0.31 0.29 3.55
C PHE A 67 -1.12 -0.06 4.81
N LYS A 68 -0.52 -0.05 6.00
CA LYS A 68 -1.26 -0.21 7.27
C LYS A 68 -2.30 0.92 7.46
N LYS A 69 -1.89 2.18 7.25
CA LYS A 69 -2.81 3.33 7.37
C LYS A 69 -4.02 3.21 6.46
N ILE A 70 -3.90 2.64 5.25
CA ILE A 70 -5.06 2.40 4.37
C ILE A 70 -6.13 1.57 5.10
N PHE A 71 -5.75 0.51 5.83
CA PHE A 71 -6.71 -0.28 6.62
C PHE A 71 -7.31 0.54 7.77
N GLN A 72 -6.53 1.39 8.42
CA GLN A 72 -7.03 2.23 9.52
C GLN A 72 -8.05 3.26 9.00
N LEU A 73 -7.73 3.95 7.91
CA LEU A 73 -8.57 4.98 7.31
C LEU A 73 -9.85 4.42 6.69
N THR A 74 -9.82 3.18 6.21
CA THR A 74 -11.00 2.45 5.71
C THR A 74 -11.75 1.67 6.79
N ASN A 75 -11.35 1.82 8.07
CA ASN A 75 -11.94 1.12 9.21
C ASN A 75 -11.86 -0.43 9.13
N HIS A 76 -10.85 -0.95 8.44
CA HIS A 76 -10.57 -2.37 8.23
C HIS A 76 -9.32 -2.85 8.99
N GLU A 77 -8.83 -2.12 10.00
CA GLU A 77 -7.59 -2.44 10.74
C GLU A 77 -7.56 -3.88 11.27
N GLY A 78 -8.69 -4.43 11.74
CA GLY A 78 -8.76 -5.82 12.19
C GLY A 78 -8.33 -6.85 11.14
N HIS A 79 -8.61 -6.61 9.86
CA HIS A 79 -8.13 -7.48 8.78
C HIS A 79 -6.62 -7.42 8.61
N TYR A 80 -6.01 -6.24 8.78
CA TYR A 80 -4.56 -6.09 8.76
C TYR A 80 -3.93 -6.87 9.92
N GLU A 81 -4.45 -6.73 11.13
CA GLU A 81 -3.95 -7.45 12.31
C GLU A 81 -4.02 -8.97 12.14
N MET A 82 -5.13 -9.48 11.58
CA MET A 82 -5.29 -10.90 11.27
C MET A 82 -4.25 -11.42 10.26
N MET A 83 -3.83 -10.60 9.30
CA MET A 83 -2.80 -10.97 8.32
C MET A 83 -1.37 -10.96 8.89
N THR A 84 -1.13 -10.17 9.95
CA THR A 84 0.20 -9.99 10.56
C THR A 84 0.48 -10.91 11.75
N ARG A 85 -0.48 -11.75 12.13
CA ARG A 85 -0.32 -12.82 13.11
C ARG A 85 0.20 -14.09 12.45
#